data_AF-A0A2U1ZSI8-F1
#
_entry.id   AF-A0A2U1ZSI8-F1
#
_cell.length_a   1.000
_cell.length_b   1.000
_cell.length_c   1.000
_cell.angle_alpha   90.00
_cell.angle_beta   90.00
_cell.angle_gamma   90.00
#
_symmetry.space_group_name_H-M   'P 1'
#
loop_
_entity.id
_entity.type
_entity.pdbx_description
1 polymer ?
#
loop_
_entity_poly.entity_id
_entity_poly.type
_entity_poly.pdbx_seq_one_letter_code
_entity_poly.pdbx_strand_id
1 'polypeptide(L)'
;MVHGDLGPHNVLRRRVGDRAELVLLDWDGAHVGAVGYDDLLAPAGVDGRELRTGRPPAVVTRIENAYREGLAAAGGVVLEDRTLRNLRVLSWLDLARWAVDRAPERLEVQVRLAREAVAAIRPA
;
A
#
# COMPACT_ATOMS: atom_id res chain seq x y z
N MET A 1 -2.97 -15.01 -4.85
CA MET A 1 -1.52 -14.71 -4.91
C MET A 1 -1.39 -13.20 -5.01
N VAL A 2 -0.53 -12.61 -4.18
CA VAL A 2 -0.23 -11.18 -4.13
C VAL A 2 1.27 -11.01 -4.36
N HIS A 3 1.70 -9.84 -4.84
CA HIS A 3 3.09 -9.57 -5.19
C HIS A 3 3.98 -9.45 -3.95
N GLY A 4 3.45 -8.90 -2.85
CA GLY A 4 4.12 -8.79 -1.55
C GLY A 4 5.13 -7.64 -1.44
N ASP A 5 5.45 -6.98 -2.55
CA ASP A 5 6.23 -5.74 -2.61
C ASP A 5 5.82 -4.92 -3.85
N LEU A 6 4.52 -4.81 -4.11
CA LEU A 6 4.07 -3.98 -5.22
C LEU A 6 4.29 -2.50 -4.88
N GLY A 7 5.14 -1.84 -5.65
CA GLY A 7 5.37 -0.41 -5.61
C GLY A 7 5.85 0.11 -6.96
N PRO A 8 5.92 1.43 -7.17
CA PRO A 8 6.40 2.01 -8.42
C PRO A 8 7.79 1.51 -8.85
N HIS A 9 8.63 1.10 -7.90
CA HIS A 9 9.95 0.51 -8.17
C HIS A 9 9.88 -0.87 -8.85
N ASN A 10 8.79 -1.61 -8.67
CA ASN A 10 8.55 -2.94 -9.23
C ASN A 10 7.59 -2.93 -10.43
N VAL A 11 7.28 -1.75 -10.99
CA VAL A 11 6.38 -1.60 -12.14
C VAL A 11 7.10 -0.91 -13.29
N LEU A 12 7.25 -1.62 -14.41
CA LEU A 12 7.66 -1.03 -15.67
C LEU A 12 6.45 -0.69 -16.53
N ARG A 13 6.48 0.50 -17.14
CA ARG A 13 5.53 0.88 -18.17
C ARG A 13 6.15 0.68 -19.55
N ARG A 14 5.59 -0.22 -20.34
CA ARG A 14 5.93 -0.41 -21.76
C ARG A 14 4.85 0.23 -22.62
N ARG A 15 5.25 0.93 -23.68
CA ARG A 15 4.31 1.39 -24.72
C ARG A 15 4.23 0.35 -25.83
N VAL A 16 3.01 -0.05 -26.19
CA VAL A 16 2.73 -0.99 -27.29
C VAL A 16 1.68 -0.33 -28.18
N GLY A 17 2.13 0.29 -29.28
CA GLY A 17 1.30 1.13 -30.14
C GLY A 17 0.73 2.34 -29.40
N ASP A 18 -0.60 2.43 -29.36
CA ASP A 18 -1.38 3.44 -28.64
C ASP A 18 -1.67 3.06 -27.18
N ARG A 19 -1.33 1.83 -26.76
CA ARG A 19 -1.57 1.32 -25.41
C ARG A 19 -0.34 1.40 -24.52
N ALA A 20 -0.59 1.45 -23.22
CA ALA A 20 0.42 1.21 -22.20
C ALA A 20 0.17 -0.17 -21.58
N GLU A 21 1.20 -1.00 -21.54
CA GLU A 21 1.24 -2.25 -20.80
C GLU A 21 2.08 -2.05 -19.54
N LEU A 22 1.61 -2.61 -18.43
CA LEU A 22 2.36 -2.64 -17.18
C LEU A 22 2.99 -4.02 -17.02
N VAL A 23 4.29 -4.04 -16.72
CA VAL A 23 5.04 -5.26 -16.42
C VAL A 23 5.44 -5.19 -14.96
N LEU A 24 5.02 -6.20 -14.20
CA LEU A 24 5.37 -6.36 -12.78
C LEU A 24 6.67 -7.17 -12.67
N LEU A 25 7.61 -6.66 -11.90
CA LEU A 25 8.93 -7.24 -11.67
C LEU A 25 9.09 -7.68 -10.22
N ASP A 26 10.10 -8.52 -9.94
CA ASP A 26 10.47 -8.90 -8.58
C ASP A 26 9.37 -9.62 -7.80
N TRP A 27 9.08 -10.85 -8.24
CA TRP A 27 8.07 -11.72 -7.64
C TRP A 27 8.58 -12.52 -6.44
N ASP A 28 9.80 -12.27 -5.95
CA ASP A 28 10.41 -13.07 -4.87
C ASP A 28 9.65 -12.90 -3.53
N GLY A 29 8.94 -11.78 -3.35
CA GLY A 29 8.05 -11.52 -2.21
C GLY A 29 6.64 -12.09 -2.35
N ALA A 30 6.33 -12.73 -3.48
CA ALA A 30 4.98 -13.16 -3.79
C ALA A 30 4.50 -14.26 -2.86
N HIS A 31 3.29 -14.09 -2.32
CA HIS A 31 2.72 -15.04 -1.38
C HIS A 31 1.20 -15.15 -1.55
N VAL A 32 0.61 -16.12 -0.87
CA VAL A 32 -0.86 -16.26 -0.82
C VAL A 32 -1.35 -15.41 0.34
N GLY A 33 -1.68 -14.15 0.04
CA GLY A 33 -2.26 -13.19 1.00
C GLY A 33 -3.78 -13.11 0.91
N ALA A 34 -4.40 -12.61 1.99
CA ALA A 34 -5.80 -12.23 2.00
C ALA A 34 -5.93 -10.90 1.23
N VAL A 35 -6.14 -11.02 -0.07
CA VAL A 35 -6.46 -9.95 -1.02
C VAL A 35 -5.24 -9.14 -1.50
N GLY A 36 -5.20 -8.80 -2.80
CA GLY A 36 -4.19 -7.93 -3.43
C GLY A 36 -4.18 -6.48 -2.94
N TYR A 37 -4.71 -6.22 -1.75
CA TYR A 37 -4.59 -4.94 -1.06
C TYR A 37 -3.32 -4.84 -0.24
N ASP A 38 -2.64 -5.93 0.14
CA ASP A 38 -1.31 -5.84 0.76
C ASP A 38 -0.33 -5.03 -0.12
N ASP A 39 -0.45 -5.22 -1.43
CA ASP A 39 0.24 -4.51 -2.50
C ASP A 39 -0.16 -3.03 -2.65
N LEU A 40 -1.38 -2.65 -2.24
CA LEU A 40 -1.84 -1.26 -2.19
C LEU A 40 -1.52 -0.56 -0.87
N LEU A 41 -1.45 -1.36 0.19
CA LEU A 41 -1.32 -0.91 1.57
C LEU A 41 0.14 -0.77 1.97
N ALA A 42 1.07 -1.33 1.17
CA ALA A 42 2.49 -1.07 1.25
C ALA A 42 2.76 0.44 1.10
N PRO A 43 3.12 1.13 2.18
CA PRO A 43 3.56 2.53 2.13
C PRO A 43 4.93 2.66 1.45
N ALA A 44 5.48 1.56 0.91
CA ALA A 44 6.75 1.50 0.19
C ALA A 44 6.73 2.28 -1.13
N GLY A 45 5.55 2.51 -1.72
CA GLY A 45 5.42 3.41 -2.88
C GLY A 45 5.36 4.89 -2.55
N VAL A 46 5.23 5.25 -1.26
CA VAL A 46 5.28 6.62 -0.77
C VAL A 46 6.73 6.85 -0.35
N ASP A 47 7.49 7.52 -1.21
CA ASP A 47 8.87 7.92 -0.97
C ASP A 47 9.06 8.34 0.50
N GLY A 48 10.15 7.94 1.16
CA GLY A 48 10.40 8.23 2.58
C GLY A 48 10.33 9.73 2.92
N ARG A 49 10.43 10.60 1.89
CA ARG A 49 10.15 12.04 1.96
C ARG A 49 8.69 12.40 2.25
N GLU A 50 7.72 11.70 1.68
CA GLU A 50 6.29 11.94 1.90
C GLU A 50 5.81 11.38 3.25
N LEU A 51 6.45 10.31 3.76
CA LEU A 51 6.22 9.83 5.13
C LEU A 51 6.65 10.83 6.21
N ARG A 52 7.64 11.70 5.92
CA ARG A 52 8.10 12.75 6.85
C ARG A 52 7.05 13.85 7.11
N THR A 53 6.11 14.07 6.19
CA THR A 53 5.10 15.13 6.34
C THR A 53 3.84 14.67 7.07
N GLY A 54 3.70 13.36 7.34
CA GLY A 54 2.67 12.84 8.23
C GLY A 54 1.24 12.90 7.70
N ARG A 55 1.03 13.08 6.40
CA ARG A 55 -0.30 12.93 5.78
C ARG A 55 -0.15 12.09 4.52
N PRO A 56 -0.97 11.05 4.30
CA PRO A 56 -1.07 10.47 2.97
C PRO A 56 -1.53 11.59 2.04
N PRO A 57 -0.73 12.01 1.05
CA PRO A 57 -1.13 13.10 0.17
C PRO A 57 -2.42 12.72 -0.57
N ALA A 58 -3.19 13.70 -1.05
CA ALA A 58 -4.39 13.45 -1.86
C ALA A 58 -4.14 12.53 -3.07
N VAL A 59 -2.88 12.40 -3.49
CA VAL A 59 -2.39 11.43 -4.47
C VAL A 59 -2.66 9.98 -4.07
N VAL A 60 -2.57 9.64 -2.77
CA VAL A 60 -2.76 8.28 -2.26
C VAL A 60 -4.22 7.86 -2.38
N THR A 61 -5.17 8.74 -2.04
CA THR A 61 -6.59 8.50 -2.28
C THR A 61 -6.89 8.33 -3.77
N ARG A 62 -6.23 9.11 -4.63
CA ARG A 62 -6.41 9.00 -6.09
C ARG A 62 -5.88 7.68 -6.65
N ILE A 63 -4.71 7.23 -6.18
CA ILE A 63 -4.11 5.94 -6.57
C ILE A 63 -4.99 4.78 -6.08
N GLU A 64 -5.46 4.85 -4.84
CA GLU A 64 -6.36 3.86 -4.25
C GLU A 64 -7.67 3.75 -5.05
N ASN A 65 -8.28 4.89 -5.40
CA ASN A 65 -9.47 4.92 -6.24
C ASN A 65 -9.21 4.35 -7.64
N ALA A 66 -8.13 4.76 -8.31
CA ALA A 66 -7.77 4.26 -9.63
C ALA A 66 -7.51 2.75 -9.63
N TYR A 67 -6.90 2.21 -8.57
CA TYR A 67 -6.73 0.77 -8.41
C TYR A 67 -8.07 0.06 -8.21
N ARG A 68 -8.95 0.59 -7.35
CA ARG A 68 -10.29 0.01 -7.13
C ARG A 68 -11.10 -0.04 -8.42
N GLU A 69 -11.06 1.03 -9.20
CA GLU A 69 -11.69 1.09 -10.52
C GLU A 69 -11.11 0.04 -11.48
N GLY A 70 -9.78 -0.07 -11.56
CA GLY A 70 -9.11 -1.07 -12.38
C GLY A 70 -9.43 -2.52 -11.96
N LEU A 71 -9.46 -2.78 -10.65
CA LEU A 71 -9.81 -4.09 -10.09
C LEU A 71 -11.26 -4.45 -10.41
N ALA A 72 -12.18 -3.50 -10.25
CA ALA A 72 -13.59 -3.69 -10.60
C ALA A 72 -13.77 -3.98 -12.10
N ALA A 73 -13.09 -3.22 -12.97
CA ALA A 73 -13.13 -3.41 -14.41
C ALA A 73 -12.58 -4.78 -14.85
N ALA A 74 -11.62 -5.34 -14.10
CA ALA A 74 -11.07 -6.68 -14.31
C ALA A 74 -11.94 -7.81 -13.71
N GLY A 75 -13.10 -7.50 -13.10
CA GLY A 75 -13.96 -8.48 -12.44
C GLY A 75 -13.45 -8.95 -11.07
N GLY A 76 -12.53 -8.20 -10.46
CA GLY A 76 -11.99 -8.49 -9.13
C GLY A 76 -12.94 -8.08 -7.99
N VAL A 77 -12.66 -8.61 -6.79
CA VAL A 77 -13.43 -8.29 -5.58
C VAL A 77 -12.95 -6.96 -5.00
N VAL A 78 -13.81 -5.95 -5.02
CA VAL A 78 -13.56 -4.66 -4.38
C VAL A 78 -13.96 -4.73 -2.92
N LEU A 79 -13.03 -4.41 -2.01
CA LEU A 79 -13.32 -4.39 -0.58
C LEU A 79 -14.10 -3.13 -0.18
N GLU A 80 -14.94 -3.28 0.84
CA GLU A 80 -15.61 -2.16 1.50
C GLU A 80 -14.59 -1.22 2.18
N ASP A 81 -14.91 0.07 2.25
CA ASP A 81 -14.05 1.11 2.85
C ASP A 81 -13.72 0.82 4.32
N ARG A 82 -14.62 0.15 5.04
CA ARG A 82 -14.35 -0.30 6.42
C ARG A 82 -13.23 -1.33 6.46
N THR A 83 -13.28 -2.33 5.58
CA THR A 83 -12.26 -3.38 5.50
C THR A 83 -10.91 -2.78 5.10
N LEU A 84 -10.90 -1.89 4.12
CA LEU A 84 -9.67 -1.18 3.70
C LEU A 84 -9.03 -0.38 4.82
N ARG A 85 -9.83 0.38 5.58
CA ARG A 85 -9.34 1.11 6.76
C ARG A 85 -8.72 0.18 7.80
N ASN A 86 -9.34 -0.97 8.07
CA ASN A 86 -8.81 -1.94 9.03
C ASN A 86 -7.49 -2.57 8.54
N LEU A 87 -7.42 -2.99 7.28
CA LEU A 87 -6.20 -3.56 6.70
C LEU A 87 -5.05 -2.55 6.71
N ARG A 88 -5.34 -1.27 6.48
CA ARG A 88 -4.34 -0.19 6.57
C ARG A 88 -3.75 -0.01 7.96
N VAL A 89 -4.57 -0.19 9.00
CA VAL A 89 -4.07 -0.17 10.39
C VAL A 89 -3.13 -1.34 10.62
N LEU A 90 -3.47 -2.54 10.14
CA LEU A 90 -2.61 -3.72 10.24
C LEU A 90 -1.29 -3.50 9.50
N SER A 91 -1.30 -2.93 8.29
CA SER A 91 -0.06 -2.68 7.54
C SER A 91 0.89 -1.71 8.26
N TRP A 92 0.36 -0.65 8.91
CA TRP A 92 1.18 0.24 9.73
C TRP A 92 1.77 -0.44 10.97
N LEU A 93 1.03 -1.35 11.61
CA LEU A 93 1.52 -2.12 12.75
C LEU A 93 2.64 -3.08 12.31
N ASP A 94 2.48 -3.74 11.16
CA ASP A 94 3.51 -4.61 10.61
C ASP A 94 4.78 -3.85 10.23
N LEU A 95 4.67 -2.63 9.72
CA LEU A 95 5.84 -1.78 9.44
C LEU A 95 6.54 -1.29 10.70
N ALA A 96 5.79 -0.99 11.76
CA ALA A 96 6.38 -0.67 13.05
C ALA A 96 7.16 -1.88 13.59
N ARG A 97 6.59 -3.09 13.51
CA ARG A 97 7.28 -4.34 13.86
C ARG A 97 8.53 -4.55 13.00
N TRP A 98 8.41 -4.43 11.68
CA TRP A 98 9.54 -4.55 10.76
C TRP A 98 10.65 -3.53 11.07
N ALA A 99 10.29 -2.29 11.43
CA ALA A 99 11.26 -1.27 11.80
C ALA A 99 12.04 -1.63 13.08
N VAL A 100 11.40 -2.27 14.07
CA VAL A 100 12.12 -2.81 15.24
C VAL A 100 13.21 -3.79 14.81
N ASP A 101 12.89 -4.68 13.87
CA ASP A 101 13.77 -5.78 13.47
C ASP A 101 14.85 -5.35 12.47
N ARG A 102 14.55 -4.42 11.55
CA ARG A 102 15.34 -4.18 10.33
C ARG A 102 15.75 -2.74 10.09
N ALA A 103 15.05 -1.76 10.67
CA ALA A 103 15.31 -0.34 10.43
C ALA A 103 14.93 0.51 11.66
N PRO A 104 15.65 0.36 12.80
CA PRO A 104 15.28 1.01 14.06
C PRO A 104 15.20 2.55 13.95
N GLU A 105 15.98 3.15 13.05
CA GLU A 105 15.96 4.59 12.76
C GLU A 105 14.62 5.07 12.17
N ARG A 106 13.79 4.15 11.64
CA ARG A 106 12.46 4.43 11.11
C ARG A 106 11.35 4.16 12.13
N LEU A 107 11.66 3.58 13.29
CA LEU A 107 10.64 3.13 14.24
C LEU A 107 9.73 4.26 14.72
N GLU A 108 10.30 5.41 15.06
CA GLU A 108 9.55 6.55 15.58
C GLU A 108 8.47 7.04 14.60
N VAL A 109 8.83 7.18 13.31
CA VAL A 109 7.87 7.60 12.28
C VAL A 109 6.80 6.54 12.05
N GLN A 110 7.16 5.25 12.04
CA GLN A 110 6.19 4.17 11.84
C GLN A 110 5.20 4.06 13.00
N VAL A 111 5.66 4.17 14.24
CA VAL A 111 4.80 4.17 15.43
C VAL A 111 3.85 5.37 15.43
N ARG A 112 4.32 6.56 15.05
CA ARG A 112 3.47 7.75 14.94
C ARG A 112 2.35 7.53 13.92
N LEU A 113 2.68 7.06 12.71
CA LEU A 113 1.71 6.81 11.65
C LEU A 113 0.72 5.69 12.01
N ALA A 114 1.18 4.64 12.68
CA ALA A 114 0.31 3.59 13.20
C ALA A 114 -0.70 4.13 14.23
N ARG A 115 -0.27 5.01 15.14
CA ARG A 115 -1.16 5.66 16.11
C ARG A 115 -2.20 6.54 15.43
N GLU A 116 -1.81 7.34 14.44
CA GLU A 116 -2.72 8.18 13.65
C GLU A 116 -3.76 7.33 12.91
N ALA A 117 -3.34 6.21 12.31
CA ALA A 117 -4.24 5.27 11.64
C ALA A 117 -5.24 4.61 12.61
N VAL A 118 -4.79 4.18 13.79
CA VAL A 118 -5.66 3.61 14.83
C VAL A 118 -6.67 4.65 15.33
N ALA A 119 -6.26 5.90 15.53
CA ALA A 119 -7.16 6.97 15.95
C ALA A 119 -8.26 7.22 14.91
N ALA A 120 -7.94 7.12 13.62
CA ALA A 120 -8.89 7.33 12.53
C ALA A 120 -9.99 6.25 12.41
N ILE A 121 -9.84 5.10 13.08
CA ILE A 121 -10.85 4.02 13.07
C ILE A 121 -11.60 3.85 14.38
N ARG A 122 -11.19 4.53 15.46
CA ARG A 122 -11.92 4.51 16.73
C ARG A 122 -13.12 5.47 16.65
N PRO A 123 -14.34 5.03 17.00
CA PRO A 123 -15.43 5.97 17.25
C PRO A 123 -15.05 6.90 18.42
N ALA A 124 -15.46 8.17 18.32
CA ALA A 124 -15.32 9.14 19.40
C ALA A 124 -16.10 8.70 20.65
#